data_AF-A0A352EWX8-F1
#
_entry.id   AF-A0A352EWX8-F1
#
_cell.length_a   1.000
_cell.length_b   1.000
_cell.length_c   1.000
_cell.angle_alpha   90.00
_cell.angle_beta   90.00
_cell.angle_gamma   90.00
#
_symmetry.space_group_name_H-M   'P 1'
#
loop_
_entity.id
_entity.type
_entity.pdbx_description
1 polymer ?
#
loop_
_entity_poly.entity_id
_entity_poly.type
_entity_poly.pdbx_seq_one_letter_code
_entity_poly.pdbx_strand_id
1 'polypeptide(L)'
;MDISNKSKWQVRVAALLIFVLGVAAGALALNGFQRWSKSRAEGSRQQRFERMLDRLQLNADQKTQVHQILGESREQLQNLRKESEPRFDAIRQQADERLQKVLTPEQWKQFQQERDAMRSRERRGRPEGNR
;
A
#
# COMPACT_ATOMS: atom_id res chain seq x y z
N MET A 1 52.47 6.48 27.61
CA MET A 1 51.81 6.03 26.36
C MET A 1 50.44 5.55 26.73
N ASP A 2 49.41 6.40 26.59
CA ASP A 2 48.02 6.05 26.92
C ASP A 2 47.12 6.39 25.74
N ILE A 3 47.00 5.43 24.82
CA ILE A 3 46.01 5.43 23.75
C ILE A 3 45.08 4.26 24.06
N SER A 4 44.20 4.39 25.05
CA SER A 4 43.31 3.30 25.42
C SER A 4 41.90 3.79 25.75
N ASN A 5 40.92 3.19 25.08
CA ASN A 5 39.46 3.23 25.27
C ASN A 5 38.62 4.32 24.56
N LYS A 6 39.03 5.59 24.46
CA LYS A 6 38.17 6.62 23.79
C LYS A 6 37.95 6.35 22.30
N SER A 7 38.97 5.86 21.58
CA SER A 7 38.92 5.61 20.14
C SER A 7 38.05 4.41 19.75
N LYS A 8 38.02 3.35 20.55
CA LYS A 8 37.27 2.12 20.23
C LYS A 8 35.74 2.33 20.25
N TRP A 9 35.23 3.13 21.19
CA TRP A 9 33.81 3.43 21.27
C TRP A 9 33.37 4.40 20.15
N GLN A 10 34.22 5.37 19.81
CA GLN A 10 33.98 6.25 18.67
C GLN A 10 33.90 5.48 17.34
N VAL A 11 34.77 4.49 17.13
CA VAL A 11 34.72 3.62 15.95
C VAL A 11 33.43 2.77 15.93
N ARG A 12 32.98 2.26 17.08
CA ARG A 12 31.71 1.50 17.16
C ARG A 12 30.50 2.38 16.88
N VAL A 13 30.47 3.60 17.42
CA VAL A 13 29.40 4.57 17.16
C VAL A 13 29.38 4.98 15.69
N ALA A 14 30.54 5.22 15.09
CA ALA A 14 30.66 5.55 13.67
C ALA A 14 30.19 4.39 12.77
N ALA A 15 30.59 3.15 13.08
CA ALA A 15 30.15 1.96 12.34
C ALA A 15 28.63 1.75 12.45
N LEU A 16 28.06 1.97 13.64
CA LEU A 16 26.62 1.85 13.88
C LEU A 16 25.84 2.95 13.15
N LEU A 17 26.36 4.17 13.11
CA LEU A 17 25.78 5.27 12.32
C LEU A 17 25.78 4.96 10.82
N ILE A 18 26.90 4.48 10.27
CA ILE A 18 26.98 4.10 8.84
C ILE A 18 26.01 2.95 8.53
N PHE A 19 25.91 1.96 9.42
CA PHE A 19 24.98 0.85 9.27
C PHE A 19 23.52 1.33 9.27
N VAL A 20 23.14 2.19 10.22
CA VAL A 20 21.79 2.78 10.28
C VAL A 20 21.49 3.63 9.05
N LEU A 21 22.46 4.41 8.57
CA LEU A 21 22.33 5.20 7.34
C LEU A 21 22.16 4.30 6.10
N GLY A 22 22.90 3.20 6.02
CA GLY A 22 22.76 2.21 4.95
C GLY A 22 21.39 1.53 4.95
N VAL A 23 20.89 1.12 6.10
CA VAL A 23 19.54 0.53 6.26
C VAL A 23 18.46 1.56 5.92
N ALA A 24 18.61 2.81 6.37
CA ALA A 24 17.69 3.89 6.04
C ALA A 24 17.66 4.19 4.53
N ALA A 25 18.83 4.28 3.89
CA ALA A 25 18.94 4.48 2.45
C ALA A 25 18.32 3.31 1.65
N GLY A 26 18.58 2.06 2.06
CA GLY A 26 17.98 0.87 1.44
C GLY A 26 16.45 0.83 1.58
N ALA A 27 15.93 1.16 2.77
CA ALA A 27 14.48 1.24 3.01
C ALA A 27 13.82 2.34 2.17
N LEU A 28 14.48 3.49 2.01
CA LEU A 28 14.00 4.59 1.17
C LEU A 28 14.00 4.21 -0.32
N ALA A 29 15.05 3.54 -0.81
CA ALA A 29 15.15 3.09 -2.20
C ALA A 29 14.07 2.05 -2.56
N LEU A 30 13.86 1.04 -1.71
CA LEU A 30 12.82 0.02 -1.92
C LEU A 30 11.40 0.61 -1.87
N ASN A 31 11.16 1.54 -0.95
CA ASN A 31 9.88 2.25 -0.86
C ASN A 31 9.62 3.14 -2.09
N GLY A 32 10.66 3.80 -2.62
CA GLY A 32 10.58 4.57 -3.86
C GLY A 32 10.30 3.69 -5.09
N PHE A 33 11.00 2.57 -5.21
CA PHE A 33 10.84 1.64 -6.33
C PHE A 33 9.48 0.94 -6.34
N GLN A 34 8.97 0.51 -5.18
CA GLN A 34 7.64 -0.08 -5.07
C GLN A 34 6.53 0.93 -5.38
N ARG A 35 6.69 2.20 -4.99
CA ARG A 35 5.73 3.26 -5.30
C ARG A 35 5.70 3.56 -6.80
N TRP A 36 6.85 3.60 -7.45
CA TRP A 36 6.97 3.78 -8.90
C TRP A 36 6.39 2.59 -9.68
N SER A 37 6.67 1.36 -9.25
CA SER A 37 6.15 0.14 -9.87
C SER A 37 4.62 0.03 -9.81
N LYS A 38 3.99 0.45 -8.70
CA LYS A 38 2.52 0.38 -8.54
C LYS A 38 1.79 1.45 -9.37
N SER A 39 2.28 2.68 -9.43
CA SER A 39 1.70 3.72 -10.31
C SER A 39 1.76 3.32 -11.78
N ARG A 40 2.83 2.63 -12.20
CA ARG A 40 2.92 2.07 -13.56
C ARG A 40 1.93 0.93 -13.78
N ALA A 41 1.68 0.09 -12.78
CA ALA A 41 0.75 -1.04 -12.87
C ALA A 41 -0.71 -0.59 -13.00
N GLU A 42 -1.15 0.40 -12.22
CA GLU A 42 -2.52 0.93 -12.27
C GLU A 42 -2.76 1.74 -13.55
N GLY A 43 -1.82 2.61 -13.93
CA GLY A 43 -1.80 3.27 -15.22
C GLY A 43 -1.85 2.25 -16.36
N SER A 44 -1.15 1.13 -16.25
CA SER A 44 -1.19 0.07 -17.27
C SER A 44 -2.54 -0.64 -17.37
N ARG A 45 -3.36 -0.71 -16.32
CA ARG A 45 -4.66 -1.39 -16.36
C ARG A 45 -5.71 -0.50 -17.02
N GLN A 46 -5.79 0.76 -16.62
CA GLN A 46 -6.66 1.75 -17.26
C GLN A 46 -6.27 1.95 -18.72
N GLN A 47 -4.98 2.13 -19.01
CA GLN A 47 -4.48 2.27 -20.38
C GLN A 47 -4.63 1.00 -21.23
N ARG A 48 -4.65 -0.20 -20.63
CA ARG A 48 -4.94 -1.44 -21.37
C ARG A 48 -6.42 -1.51 -21.74
N PHE A 49 -7.29 -1.07 -20.84
CA PHE A 49 -8.72 -1.05 -21.07
C PHE A 49 -9.10 0.01 -22.12
N GLU A 50 -8.57 1.23 -22.01
CA GLU A 50 -8.76 2.26 -23.04
C GLU A 50 -8.23 1.78 -24.41
N ARG A 51 -7.04 1.14 -24.45
CA ARG A 51 -6.52 0.52 -25.68
C ARG A 51 -7.39 -0.62 -26.24
N MET A 52 -8.19 -1.28 -25.41
CA MET A 52 -9.15 -2.28 -25.86
C MET A 52 -10.36 -1.61 -26.50
N LEU A 53 -10.86 -0.53 -25.88
CA LEU A 53 -11.96 0.27 -26.43
C LEU A 53 -11.58 0.96 -27.74
N ASP A 54 -10.35 1.47 -27.86
CA ASP A 54 -9.85 2.08 -29.08
C ASP A 54 -9.80 1.10 -30.27
N ARG A 55 -9.58 -0.19 -30.01
CA ARG A 55 -9.59 -1.24 -31.04
C ARG A 55 -10.99 -1.57 -31.57
N LEU A 56 -12.05 -1.20 -30.83
CA LEU A 56 -13.43 -1.46 -31.23
C LEU A 56 -13.94 -0.46 -32.26
N GLN A 57 -13.13 0.55 -32.64
CA GLN A 57 -13.46 1.56 -33.66
C GLN A 57 -14.85 2.18 -33.43
N LEU A 58 -15.16 2.48 -32.17
CA LEU A 58 -16.45 3.02 -31.77
C LEU A 58 -16.70 4.40 -32.38
N ASN A 59 -17.92 4.65 -32.86
CA ASN A 59 -18.35 5.98 -33.26
C ASN A 59 -18.59 6.89 -32.03
N ALA A 60 -18.85 8.18 -32.25
CA ALA A 60 -18.99 9.16 -31.17
C ALA A 60 -20.11 8.82 -30.18
N ASP A 61 -21.25 8.35 -30.67
CA ASP A 61 -22.40 8.00 -29.84
C ASP A 61 -22.11 6.74 -28.99
N GLN A 62 -21.47 5.74 -29.59
CA GLN A 62 -21.05 4.52 -28.89
C GLN A 62 -20.03 4.81 -27.79
N LYS A 63 -19.05 5.68 -28.03
CA LYS A 63 -18.09 6.10 -26.99
C LYS A 63 -18.79 6.76 -25.81
N THR A 64 -19.74 7.65 -26.09
CA THR A 64 -20.53 8.33 -25.05
C THR A 64 -21.29 7.32 -24.20
N GLN A 65 -21.97 6.35 -24.82
CA GLN A 65 -22.70 5.30 -24.10
C GLN A 65 -21.77 4.41 -23.27
N VAL A 66 -20.62 4.00 -23.82
CA VAL A 66 -19.63 3.19 -23.08
C VAL A 66 -19.10 3.93 -21.86
N HIS A 67 -18.75 5.22 -22.00
CA HIS A 67 -18.30 6.02 -20.86
C HIS A 67 -19.38 6.14 -19.78
N GLN A 68 -20.65 6.33 -20.18
CA GLN A 68 -21.77 6.37 -19.26
C GLN A 68 -21.93 5.04 -18.49
N ILE A 69 -22.00 3.91 -19.19
CA ILE A 69 -22.16 2.57 -18.58
C ILE A 69 -21.02 2.30 -17.58
N LEU A 70 -19.79 2.63 -17.94
CA LEU A 70 -18.63 2.42 -17.08
C LEU A 70 -18.63 3.38 -15.88
N GLY A 71 -19.10 4.61 -16.05
CA GLY A 71 -19.30 5.58 -14.97
C GLY A 71 -20.30 5.06 -13.94
N GLU A 72 -21.49 4.68 -14.39
CA GLU A 72 -22.56 4.12 -13.55
C GLU A 72 -22.09 2.85 -12.82
N SER A 73 -21.40 1.95 -13.53
CA SER A 73 -20.84 0.72 -12.94
C SER A 73 -19.82 1.03 -11.83
N ARG A 74 -18.96 2.04 -12.01
CA ARG A 74 -18.01 2.48 -10.98
C ARG A 74 -18.70 3.05 -9.76
N GLU A 75 -19.78 3.79 -9.95
CA GLU A 75 -20.58 4.35 -8.85
C GLU A 75 -21.27 3.24 -8.06
N GLN A 76 -21.96 2.31 -8.73
CA GLN A 76 -22.61 1.16 -8.10
C GLN A 76 -21.60 0.34 -7.28
N LEU A 77 -20.42 0.07 -7.83
CA LEU A 77 -19.38 -0.66 -7.11
C LEU A 77 -18.86 0.11 -5.89
N GLN A 78 -18.77 1.45 -5.95
CA GLN A 78 -18.39 2.26 -4.81
C GLN A 78 -19.46 2.25 -3.72
N ASN A 79 -20.73 2.31 -4.08
CA ASN A 79 -21.84 2.24 -3.13
C ASN A 79 -21.89 0.88 -2.45
N LEU A 80 -21.79 -0.21 -3.22
CA LEU A 80 -21.71 -1.57 -2.67
C LEU A 80 -20.54 -1.73 -1.68
N ARG A 81 -19.38 -1.15 -1.99
CA ARG A 81 -18.23 -1.16 -1.08
C ARG A 81 -18.53 -0.43 0.23
N LYS A 82 -19.13 0.77 0.19
CA LYS A 82 -19.50 1.54 1.38
C LYS A 82 -20.52 0.78 2.24
N GLU A 83 -21.52 0.18 1.61
CA GLU A 83 -22.55 -0.62 2.31
C GLU A 83 -21.97 -1.88 2.96
N SER A 84 -20.98 -2.49 2.31
CA SER A 84 -20.36 -3.73 2.79
C SER A 84 -19.25 -3.50 3.82
N GLU A 85 -18.63 -2.32 3.85
CA GLU A 85 -17.56 -1.92 4.77
C GLU A 85 -17.84 -2.29 6.24
N PRO A 86 -19.00 -1.94 6.84
CA PRO A 86 -19.27 -2.31 8.24
C PRO A 86 -19.33 -3.82 8.46
N ARG A 87 -19.80 -4.60 7.47
CA ARG A 87 -19.83 -6.06 7.58
C ARG A 87 -18.42 -6.65 7.58
N PHE A 88 -17.54 -6.14 6.73
CA PHE A 88 -16.13 -6.55 6.72
C PHE A 88 -15.42 -6.21 8.02
N ASP A 89 -15.70 -5.03 8.59
CA ASP A 89 -15.09 -4.61 9.85
C ASP A 89 -15.57 -5.45 11.03
N ALA A 90 -16.87 -5.80 11.08
CA ALA A 90 -17.39 -6.73 12.08
C ALA A 90 -16.69 -8.10 12.02
N ILE A 91 -16.51 -8.65 10.81
CA ILE A 91 -15.80 -9.92 10.62
C ILE A 91 -14.34 -9.81 11.09
N ARG A 92 -13.65 -8.70 10.79
CA ARG A 92 -12.28 -8.46 11.25
C ARG A 92 -12.18 -8.35 12.76
N GLN A 93 -13.10 -7.63 13.41
CA GLN A 93 -13.14 -7.51 14.86
C GLN A 93 -13.35 -8.87 15.52
N GLN A 94 -14.27 -9.67 15.00
CA GLN A 94 -14.49 -11.03 15.51
C GLN A 94 -13.25 -11.92 15.33
N ALA A 95 -12.54 -11.79 14.21
CA ALA A 95 -11.28 -12.50 13.99
C ALA A 95 -10.21 -12.04 14.98
N ASP A 96 -10.11 -10.73 15.22
CA ASP A 96 -9.17 -10.12 16.18
C ASP A 96 -9.39 -10.66 17.60
N GLU A 97 -10.64 -10.73 18.06
CA GLU A 97 -11.00 -11.30 19.36
C GLU A 97 -10.60 -12.77 19.49
N ARG A 98 -10.76 -13.56 18.42
CA ARG A 98 -10.36 -14.98 18.41
C ARG A 98 -8.85 -15.12 18.42
N LEU A 99 -8.13 -14.28 17.69
CA LEU A 99 -6.68 -14.28 17.63
C LEU A 99 -6.05 -13.88 18.97
N GLN A 100 -6.62 -12.90 19.68
CA GLN A 100 -6.15 -12.52 21.02
C GLN A 100 -6.22 -13.65 22.05
N LYS A 101 -7.11 -14.63 21.86
CA LYS A 101 -7.22 -15.80 22.75
C LYS A 101 -6.15 -16.86 22.48
N VAL A 102 -5.51 -16.82 21.31
CA VAL A 102 -4.55 -17.85 20.86
C VAL A 102 -3.13 -17.32 20.83
N LEU A 103 -2.94 -16.02 20.57
CA LEU A 103 -1.63 -15.38 20.47
C LEU A 103 -1.18 -14.81 21.82
N THR A 104 0.14 -14.83 22.05
CA THR A 104 0.71 -14.07 23.18
C THR A 104 0.59 -12.56 22.92
N PRO A 105 0.70 -11.70 23.97
CA PRO A 105 0.66 -10.25 23.80
C PRO A 105 1.71 -9.72 22.80
N GLU A 106 2.90 -10.31 22.76
CA GLU A 106 3.99 -9.94 21.86
C GLU A 106 3.66 -10.31 20.41
N GLN A 107 3.13 -11.52 20.20
CA GLN A 107 2.70 -11.99 18.87
C GLN A 107 1.53 -11.17 18.35
N TRP A 108 0.58 -10.81 19.23
CA TRP A 108 -0.54 -9.94 18.89
C TRP A 108 -0.05 -8.55 18.43
N LYS A 109 0.91 -7.97 19.16
CA LYS A 109 1.51 -6.69 18.81
C LYS A 109 2.23 -6.74 17.45
N GLN A 110 2.98 -7.81 17.17
CA GLN A 110 3.62 -8.01 15.87
C GLN A 110 2.58 -8.13 14.75
N PHE A 111 1.53 -8.92 14.95
CA PHE A 111 0.43 -9.08 13.98
C PHE A 111 -0.23 -7.74 13.64
N GLN A 112 -0.51 -6.91 14.65
CA GLN A 112 -1.07 -5.56 14.44
C GLN A 112 -0.13 -4.68 13.61
N GLN A 113 1.18 -4.68 13.90
CA GLN A 113 2.16 -3.90 13.15
C GLN A 113 2.24 -4.32 11.68
N GLU A 114 2.23 -5.62 11.39
CA GLU A 114 2.24 -6.11 10.02
C GLU A 114 0.96 -5.73 9.26
N ARG A 115 -0.20 -5.84 9.94
CA ARG A 115 -1.49 -5.43 9.38
C ARG A 115 -1.55 -3.94 9.06
N ASP A 116 -1.07 -3.09 9.96
CA ASP A 116 -1.05 -1.65 9.75
C ASP A 116 -0.04 -1.24 8.67
N ALA A 117 1.10 -1.93 8.57
CA ALA A 117 2.04 -1.75 7.48
C ALA A 117 1.42 -2.10 6.12
N MET A 118 0.65 -3.19 6.05
CA MET A 118 -0.11 -3.57 4.84
C MET A 118 -1.16 -2.52 4.47
N ARG A 119 -2.00 -2.09 5.42
CA ARG A 119 -3.01 -1.04 5.21
C ARG A 119 -2.39 0.29 4.77
N SER A 120 -1.27 0.67 5.36
CA SER A 120 -0.54 1.89 5.01
C SER A 120 0.01 1.84 3.58
N ARG A 121 0.46 0.66 3.13
CA ARG A 121 0.91 0.44 1.74
C ARG A 121 -0.24 0.48 0.74
N GLU A 122 -1.45 0.06 1.13
CA GLU A 122 -2.65 0.18 0.30
C GLU A 122 -3.15 1.63 0.21
N ARG A 123 -3.23 2.35 1.34
CA ARG A 123 -3.63 3.76 1.37
C ARG A 123 -2.68 4.67 0.58
N ARG A 124 -1.37 4.44 0.67
CA ARG A 124 -0.36 5.17 -0.13
C ARG A 124 -0.39 4.83 -1.63
N GLY A 125 -1.06 3.74 -2.01
CA GLY A 125 -1.21 3.27 -3.38
C GLY A 125 -2.52 3.67 -4.05
N ARG A 126 -3.48 4.24 -3.31
CA ARG A 126 -4.71 4.81 -3.89
C ARG A 126 -4.44 6.29 -4.20
N PRO A 127 -4.30 6.70 -5.47
CA PRO A 127 -4.25 8.12 -5.77
C PRO A 127 -5.54 8.76 -5.24
N GLU A 128 -5.41 9.84 -4.47
CA GLU A 128 -6.52 10.75 -4.18
C GLU A 128 -6.98 11.34 -5.52
N GLY A 129 -7.86 10.63 -6.21
CA GLY A 129 -8.48 11.04 -7.46
C GLY A 129 -9.96 11.34 -7.24
N ASN A 130 -10.29 12.63 -7.36
CA ASN A 130 -11.60 13.30 -7.33
C ASN A 130 -12.34 13.37 -5.98
N ARG A 131 -12.06 14.44 -5.25
CA ARG A 131 -13.12 15.36 -4.82
C ARG A 131 -13.24 16.48 -5.85
#